data_AF-A0A9E1ZH07-F1
#
_entry.id   AF-A0A9E1ZH07-F1
#
_cell.length_a   1.000
_cell.length_b   1.000
_cell.length_c   1.000
_cell.angle_alpha   90.00
_cell.angle_beta   90.00
_cell.angle_gamma   90.00
#
_symmetry.space_group_name_H-M   'P 1'
#
loop_
_entity.id
_entity.type
_entity.pdbx_description
1 polymer ?
#
loop_
_entity_poly.entity_id
_entity_poly.type
_entity_poly.pdbx_seq_one_letter_code
_entity_poly.pdbx_strand_id
1 'polypeptide(L)'
;FDTSNIATGLKVTELITSSEQAKLVDGMSSQFNGDKIMDSFLTGSEDGKPVGTKKHILGLKLGGKFTTAFPNGKPSAENTDSSNPDAKPASTEHLTESAEDNFVCLIGDTDILVDDHFLLQQRFLISENITFVQNLVDHFGDDTLINIRSRNQNRPFTTIVDLEKEAQKKFEDKLKKLEAEQQEILQQKTKLESAGEGSNQFTLRIDPEALKEIQAKELDKRKQIREIRKQLRSEIDLIQLKIKLANIGLMPMLVILFGIGFFIRKRKKTAAV
;
A
#
# COMPACT_ATOMS: atom_id res chain seq x y z
N PHE A 1 -2.80 -5.98 -15.57
CA PHE A 1 -3.68 -6.54 -16.62
C PHE A 1 -4.29 -5.43 -17.46
N ASP A 2 -4.41 -5.64 -18.78
CA ASP A 2 -5.13 -4.75 -19.69
C ASP A 2 -6.50 -5.36 -19.98
N THR A 3 -7.57 -4.65 -19.63
CA THR A 3 -8.97 -5.13 -19.74
C THR A 3 -9.66 -4.65 -21.01
N SER A 4 -8.92 -4.07 -21.95
CA SER A 4 -9.48 -3.50 -23.20
C SER A 4 -9.93 -4.54 -24.23
N ASN A 5 -9.37 -5.76 -24.20
CA ASN A 5 -9.66 -6.84 -25.16
C ASN A 5 -10.29 -8.06 -24.46
N ILE A 6 -11.48 -7.89 -23.88
CA ILE A 6 -12.17 -8.98 -23.20
C ILE A 6 -13.23 -9.55 -24.12
N ALA A 7 -13.27 -10.88 -24.20
CA ALA A 7 -14.27 -11.61 -24.98
C ALA A 7 -15.69 -11.20 -24.56
N THR A 8 -16.56 -10.98 -25.55
CA THR A 8 -17.93 -10.52 -25.37
C THR A 8 -18.70 -11.45 -24.43
N GLY A 9 -19.15 -10.92 -23.28
CA GLY A 9 -19.99 -11.65 -22.31
C GLY A 9 -19.36 -11.88 -20.93
N LEU A 10 -18.06 -11.64 -20.76
CA LEU A 10 -17.39 -11.81 -19.45
C LEU A 10 -17.52 -10.56 -18.58
N LYS A 11 -17.97 -10.75 -17.34
CA LYS A 11 -17.96 -9.73 -16.28
C LYS A 11 -16.61 -9.72 -15.61
N VAL A 12 -15.96 -8.56 -15.58
CA VAL A 12 -14.67 -8.37 -14.89
C VAL A 12 -14.89 -7.64 -13.59
N THR A 13 -14.43 -8.25 -12.51
CA THR A 13 -14.37 -7.63 -11.18
C THR A 13 -12.90 -7.47 -10.79
N GLU A 14 -12.48 -6.24 -10.55
CA GLU A 14 -11.14 -5.94 -10.04
C GLU A 14 -11.05 -6.38 -8.57
N LEU A 15 -10.09 -7.25 -8.24
CA LEU A 15 -9.89 -7.74 -6.87
C LEU A 15 -8.77 -6.98 -6.17
N ILE A 16 -7.61 -6.87 -6.82
CA ILE A 16 -6.44 -6.17 -6.29
C ILE A 16 -5.99 -5.13 -7.30
N THR A 17 -5.86 -3.90 -6.81
CA THR A 17 -5.40 -2.78 -7.61
C THR A 17 -4.36 -1.96 -6.89
N SER A 18 -3.37 -1.46 -7.61
CA SER A 18 -2.42 -0.50 -7.09
C SER A 18 -3.10 0.84 -6.78
N SER A 19 -2.42 1.69 -5.99
CA SER A 19 -2.82 3.09 -5.85
C SER A 19 -2.69 3.83 -7.19
N GLU A 20 -3.30 5.01 -7.26
CA GLU A 20 -3.11 5.95 -8.38
C GLU A 20 -1.66 6.47 -8.47
N GLN A 21 -0.87 6.25 -7.42
CA GLN A 21 0.52 6.66 -7.28
C GLN A 21 1.47 5.46 -7.49
N ALA A 22 1.28 4.72 -8.59
CA ALA A 22 2.08 3.56 -8.94
C ALA A 22 3.02 3.86 -10.13
N LYS A 23 4.10 3.08 -10.27
CA LYS A 23 4.97 3.10 -11.44
C LYS A 23 5.58 1.71 -11.59
N LEU A 24 5.62 1.21 -12.83
CA LEU A 24 6.34 -0.03 -13.12
C LEU A 24 7.84 0.28 -13.14
N VAL A 25 8.61 -0.56 -12.45
CA VAL A 25 10.06 -0.45 -12.35
C VAL A 25 10.67 -1.66 -13.05
N ASP A 26 11.73 -1.42 -13.82
CA ASP A 26 12.45 -2.49 -14.50
C ASP A 26 13.24 -3.35 -13.49
N GLY A 27 13.25 -4.67 -13.70
CA GLY A 27 13.84 -5.64 -12.77
C GLY A 27 15.33 -5.43 -12.55
N MET A 28 16.06 -4.99 -13.58
CA MET A 28 17.49 -4.69 -13.47
C MET A 28 17.73 -3.43 -12.63
N SER A 29 16.92 -2.38 -12.81
CA SER A 29 17.01 -1.18 -11.98
C SER A 29 16.68 -1.48 -10.50
N SER A 30 15.72 -2.37 -10.25
CA SER A 30 15.24 -2.75 -8.92
C SER A 30 16.32 -3.40 -8.04
N GLN A 31 17.15 -4.28 -8.63
CA GLN A 31 18.21 -4.97 -7.88
C GLN A 31 19.43 -4.08 -7.58
N PHE A 32 19.80 -3.17 -8.48
CA PHE A 32 21.08 -2.47 -8.39
C PHE A 32 20.99 -1.03 -7.84
N ASN A 33 19.81 -0.39 -7.85
CA ASN A 33 19.69 1.03 -7.49
C ASN A 33 18.35 1.36 -6.78
N GLY A 34 18.05 0.69 -5.67
CA GLY A 34 16.83 0.93 -4.88
C GLY A 34 16.62 2.39 -4.45
N ASP A 35 17.69 3.08 -4.05
CA ASP A 35 17.61 4.49 -3.61
C ASP A 35 17.25 5.43 -4.76
N LYS A 36 17.84 5.24 -5.95
CA LYS A 36 17.49 6.04 -7.14
C LYS A 36 16.08 5.76 -7.65
N ILE A 37 15.57 4.55 -7.42
CA ILE A 37 14.18 4.22 -7.74
C ILE A 37 13.24 5.00 -6.83
N MET A 38 13.50 4.97 -5.52
CA MET A 38 12.73 5.75 -4.54
C MET A 38 12.76 7.24 -4.86
N ASP A 39 13.94 7.76 -5.21
CA ASP A 39 14.07 9.13 -5.70
C ASP A 39 13.31 9.32 -7.01
N SER A 40 13.35 8.40 -7.97
CA SER A 40 12.58 8.52 -9.22
C SER A 40 11.07 8.46 -9.04
N PHE A 41 10.59 7.87 -7.94
CA PHE A 41 9.19 7.89 -7.53
C PHE A 41 8.79 9.26 -6.96
N LEU A 42 9.73 9.99 -6.34
CA LEU A 42 9.50 11.27 -5.64
C LEU A 42 9.94 12.52 -6.43
N THR A 43 10.99 12.44 -7.23
CA THR A 43 11.71 13.56 -7.89
C THR A 43 11.38 13.71 -9.38
N GLY A 44 10.59 12.80 -9.95
CA GLY A 44 10.21 12.86 -11.36
C GLY A 44 9.18 13.94 -11.72
N SER A 45 8.67 14.71 -10.75
CA SER A 45 7.69 15.77 -10.98
C SER A 45 8.13 17.01 -10.21
N GLU A 46 8.19 18.15 -10.90
CA GLU A 46 8.33 19.48 -10.29
C GLU A 46 7.22 19.78 -9.25
N ASP A 47 6.17 18.94 -9.19
CA ASP A 47 5.04 19.03 -8.25
C ASP A 47 5.01 17.91 -7.16
N GLY A 48 6.04 17.05 -7.07
CA GLY A 48 6.08 15.96 -6.08
C GLY A 48 4.95 14.93 -6.23
N LYS A 49 4.47 14.71 -7.47
CA LYS A 49 3.54 13.63 -7.82
C LYS A 49 4.31 12.52 -8.58
N PRO A 50 4.08 11.24 -8.27
CA PRO A 50 4.73 10.15 -8.99
C PRO A 50 4.32 10.18 -10.47
N VAL A 51 5.31 10.22 -11.37
CA VAL A 51 5.08 10.16 -12.80
C VAL A 51 4.82 8.71 -13.19
N GLY A 52 3.55 8.42 -13.42
CA GLY A 52 3.05 7.08 -13.75
C GLY A 52 1.64 6.81 -13.25
N THR A 53 0.76 7.82 -13.15
CA THR A 53 -0.56 7.70 -12.52
C THR A 53 -1.55 6.84 -13.31
N LYS A 54 -1.28 5.54 -13.38
CA LYS A 54 -2.20 4.52 -13.89
C LYS A 54 -2.35 3.46 -12.81
N LYS A 55 -3.61 3.28 -12.39
CA LYS A 55 -4.01 2.17 -11.54
C LYS A 55 -3.68 0.87 -12.26
N HIS A 56 -2.83 0.03 -11.68
CA HIS A 56 -2.49 -1.27 -12.22
C HIS A 56 -3.32 -2.34 -11.51
N ILE A 57 -4.01 -3.16 -12.31
CA ILE A 57 -4.75 -4.32 -11.80
C ILE A 57 -3.75 -5.46 -11.60
N LEU A 58 -3.64 -5.94 -10.37
CA LEU A 58 -2.77 -7.04 -9.93
C LEU A 58 -3.53 -8.35 -9.76
N GLY A 59 -4.86 -8.28 -9.60
CA GLY A 59 -5.73 -9.44 -9.54
C GLY A 59 -7.12 -9.13 -10.07
N LEU A 60 -7.68 -10.04 -10.87
CA LEU A 60 -8.99 -9.90 -11.50
C LEU A 60 -9.80 -11.17 -11.41
N LYS A 61 -11.12 -11.02 -11.26
CA LYS A 61 -12.11 -12.09 -11.37
C LYS A 61 -12.84 -11.94 -12.70
N LEU A 62 -12.81 -12.97 -13.52
CA LEU A 62 -13.58 -13.12 -14.74
C LEU A 62 -14.76 -14.03 -14.42
N GLY A 63 -15.99 -13.55 -14.63
CA GLY A 63 -17.20 -14.32 -14.47
C GLY A 63 -18.01 -14.38 -15.76
N GLY A 64 -18.49 -15.56 -16.11
CA GLY A 64 -19.41 -15.75 -17.22
C GLY A 64 -19.20 -17.07 -17.95
N LYS A 65 -19.79 -17.15 -19.14
CA LYS A 65 -19.66 -18.31 -20.01
C LYS A 65 -18.36 -18.21 -20.79
N PHE A 66 -17.42 -19.08 -20.46
CA PHE A 66 -16.17 -19.18 -21.20
C PHE A 66 -16.40 -20.00 -22.46
N THR A 67 -15.96 -19.43 -23.59
CA THR A 67 -15.84 -20.15 -24.85
C THR A 67 -14.53 -20.93 -24.84
N THR A 68 -14.54 -22.12 -25.42
CA THR A 68 -13.33 -22.95 -25.51
C THR A 68 -12.39 -22.39 -26.58
N ALA A 69 -11.09 -22.45 -26.29
CA ALA A 69 -10.03 -22.09 -27.24
C ALA A 69 -9.88 -23.08 -28.40
N PHE A 70 -10.62 -24.20 -28.36
CA PHE A 70 -10.62 -25.26 -29.37
C PHE A 70 -12.04 -25.48 -29.92
N PRO A 71 -12.61 -24.52 -30.67
CA PRO A 71 -13.97 -24.65 -31.21
C PRO A 71 -14.16 -25.89 -32.10
N ASN A 72 -13.07 -26.43 -32.67
CA ASN A 72 -13.06 -27.59 -33.56
C ASN A 72 -12.67 -28.92 -32.87
N GLY A 73 -12.68 -28.97 -31.52
CA GLY A 73 -12.32 -30.16 -30.76
C GLY A 73 -10.81 -30.40 -30.64
N LYS A 74 -10.44 -31.53 -30.01
CA LYS A 74 -9.04 -31.87 -29.69
C LYS A 74 -8.20 -31.80 -30.97
N PRO A 75 -7.08 -31.04 -31.00
CA PRO A 75 -6.17 -31.10 -32.14
C PRO A 75 -5.73 -32.55 -32.29
N SER A 76 -5.91 -33.12 -33.49
CA SER A 76 -5.48 -34.47 -33.80
C SER A 76 -4.03 -34.61 -33.38
N ALA A 77 -3.72 -35.62 -32.56
CA ALA A 77 -2.34 -35.93 -32.22
C ALA A 77 -1.62 -36.26 -33.52
N GLU A 78 -0.82 -35.32 -34.03
CA GLU A 78 0.13 -35.65 -35.07
C GLU A 78 1.17 -36.58 -34.44
N ASN A 79 1.17 -37.82 -34.95
CA ASN A 79 2.15 -38.87 -34.78
C ASN A 79 2.11 -39.64 -33.44
N THR A 80 1.24 -40.64 -33.37
CA THR A 80 1.64 -41.93 -32.78
C THR A 80 0.82 -43.06 -33.40
N ASP A 81 1.55 -43.86 -34.17
CA ASP A 81 1.31 -45.18 -34.73
C ASP A 81 -0.12 -45.74 -34.83
N SER A 82 -0.46 -46.04 -36.08
CA SER A 82 -1.55 -46.88 -36.52
C SER A 82 -1.37 -48.33 -36.05
N SER A 83 -1.84 -48.69 -34.87
CA SER A 83 -2.15 -50.10 -34.55
C SER A 83 -2.95 -50.28 -33.26
N ASN A 84 -4.26 -50.01 -33.31
CA ASN A 84 -5.24 -50.77 -32.50
C ASN A 84 -6.66 -50.55 -33.05
N PRO A 85 -7.35 -51.57 -33.60
CA PRO A 85 -8.70 -51.43 -34.14
C PRO A 85 -9.82 -51.33 -33.08
N ASP A 86 -9.49 -51.48 -31.79
CA ASP A 86 -10.49 -51.51 -30.69
C ASP A 86 -10.40 -50.30 -29.74
N ALA A 87 -10.16 -49.10 -30.28
CA ALA A 87 -10.47 -47.87 -29.55
C ALA A 87 -11.91 -47.44 -29.87
N LYS A 88 -12.84 -47.92 -29.04
CA LYS A 88 -14.23 -47.43 -28.95
C LYS A 88 -14.23 -45.90 -29.17
N PRO A 89 -15.04 -45.33 -30.09
CA PRO A 89 -15.10 -43.88 -30.24
C PRO A 89 -15.58 -43.35 -28.90
N ALA A 90 -14.67 -42.73 -28.15
CA ALA A 90 -15.04 -42.02 -26.94
C ALA A 90 -15.94 -40.88 -27.41
N SER A 91 -17.24 -41.08 -27.24
CA SER A 91 -18.21 -39.99 -27.25
C SER A 91 -17.67 -38.92 -26.31
N THR A 92 -17.20 -37.81 -26.86
CA THR A 92 -16.88 -36.66 -26.03
C THR A 92 -17.60 -35.49 -26.65
N GLU A 93 -18.84 -35.28 -26.20
CA GLU A 93 -19.54 -34.01 -26.32
C GLU A 93 -18.58 -32.90 -25.90
N HIS A 94 -17.96 -32.26 -26.89
CA HIS A 94 -17.05 -31.17 -26.66
C HIS A 94 -17.90 -29.92 -26.47
N LEU A 95 -18.01 -29.47 -25.22
CA LEU A 95 -18.73 -28.26 -24.89
C LEU A 95 -18.02 -27.06 -25.53
N THR A 96 -18.62 -26.48 -26.56
CA THR A 96 -18.15 -25.26 -27.24
C THR A 96 -18.28 -24.01 -26.36
N GLU A 97 -19.11 -24.10 -25.31
CA GLU A 97 -19.38 -23.06 -24.33
C GLU A 97 -19.68 -23.73 -22.97
N SER A 98 -19.30 -23.07 -21.87
CA SER A 98 -19.65 -23.54 -20.53
C SER A 98 -21.16 -23.66 -20.33
N ALA A 99 -21.61 -24.79 -19.75
CA ALA A 99 -23.02 -25.03 -19.46
C ALA A 99 -23.56 -24.07 -18.38
N GLU A 100 -22.73 -23.73 -17.40
CA GLU A 100 -23.03 -22.82 -16.31
C GLU A 100 -22.08 -21.62 -16.28
N ASP A 101 -22.45 -20.57 -15.55
CA ASP A 101 -21.58 -19.43 -15.32
C ASP A 101 -20.40 -19.85 -14.44
N ASN A 102 -19.19 -19.74 -14.97
CA ASN A 102 -17.97 -20.08 -14.25
C ASN A 102 -17.25 -18.81 -13.79
N PHE A 103 -16.35 -18.99 -12.84
CA PHE A 103 -15.47 -17.94 -12.35
C PHE A 103 -14.00 -18.36 -12.51
N VAL A 104 -13.17 -17.43 -12.97
CA VAL A 104 -11.72 -17.58 -13.04
C VAL A 104 -11.09 -16.37 -12.37
N CYS A 105 -10.25 -16.60 -11.36
CA CYS A 105 -9.45 -15.56 -10.72
C CYS A 105 -8.03 -15.60 -11.31
N LEU A 106 -7.59 -14.47 -11.86
CA LEU A 106 -6.26 -14.30 -12.41
C LEU A 106 -5.45 -13.38 -11.49
N ILE A 107 -4.31 -13.86 -11.04
CA ILE A 107 -3.39 -13.14 -10.15
C ILE A 107 -2.07 -12.97 -10.89
N GLY A 108 -1.51 -11.77 -10.86
CA GLY A 108 -0.33 -11.42 -11.66
C GLY A 108 0.99 -11.98 -11.16
N ASP A 109 1.04 -12.46 -9.92
CA ASP A 109 2.25 -12.95 -9.28
C ASP A 109 1.97 -14.21 -8.45
N THR A 110 2.88 -15.17 -8.49
CA THR A 110 2.82 -16.44 -7.75
C THR A 110 3.52 -16.37 -6.40
N ASP A 111 4.36 -15.35 -6.16
CA ASP A 111 5.15 -15.23 -4.93
C ASP A 111 4.30 -15.07 -3.67
N ILE A 112 3.02 -14.72 -3.83
CA ILE A 112 2.00 -14.68 -2.76
C ILE A 112 1.85 -16.05 -2.07
N LEU A 113 2.13 -17.16 -2.76
CA LEU A 113 2.02 -18.53 -2.25
C LEU A 113 3.34 -19.10 -1.74
N VAL A 114 4.46 -18.37 -1.89
CA VAL A 114 5.77 -18.82 -1.42
C VAL A 114 5.82 -18.75 0.10
N ASP A 115 6.31 -19.80 0.75
CA ASP A 115 6.33 -19.97 2.22
C ASP A 115 6.88 -18.73 2.95
N ASP A 116 7.94 -18.11 2.44
CA ASP A 116 8.55 -16.92 3.05
C ASP A 116 7.59 -15.72 3.12
N HIS A 117 6.73 -15.55 2.10
CA HIS A 117 5.74 -14.46 2.01
C HIS A 117 4.38 -14.85 2.59
N PHE A 118 4.06 -16.15 2.56
CA PHE A 118 2.79 -16.70 3.03
C PHE A 118 2.78 -16.89 4.54
N LEU A 119 3.86 -17.42 5.13
CA LEU A 119 3.95 -17.76 6.54
C LEU A 119 4.63 -16.71 7.40
N LEU A 120 5.06 -15.58 6.83
CA LEU A 120 5.90 -14.56 7.46
C LEU A 120 5.47 -14.27 8.91
N GLN A 121 6.07 -15.01 9.86
CA GLN A 121 5.67 -15.05 11.27
C GLN A 121 6.61 -14.15 12.04
N GLN A 122 6.64 -12.87 11.69
CA GLN A 122 7.18 -11.90 12.64
C GLN A 122 6.24 -11.90 13.85
N ARG A 123 6.83 -11.78 15.05
CA ARG A 123 6.23 -12.04 16.37
C ARG A 123 4.84 -11.42 16.65
N PHE A 124 4.34 -10.51 15.80
CA PHE A 124 3.03 -9.86 15.86
C PHE A 124 2.35 -9.55 14.51
N LEU A 125 2.91 -9.98 13.37
CA LEU A 125 2.37 -9.72 12.04
C LEU A 125 2.11 -11.07 11.36
N ILE A 126 0.84 -11.34 11.06
CA ILE A 126 0.44 -12.47 10.20
C ILE A 126 0.31 -11.90 8.78
N SER A 127 0.79 -12.64 7.78
CA SER A 127 0.65 -12.25 6.38
C SER A 127 -0.84 -12.20 5.99
N GLU A 128 -1.29 -11.06 5.47
CA GLU A 128 -2.65 -10.91 4.93
C GLU A 128 -2.85 -11.69 3.62
N ASN A 129 -1.78 -12.27 3.06
CA ASN A 129 -1.86 -13.19 1.92
C ASN A 129 -2.70 -14.43 2.26
N ILE A 130 -2.64 -14.92 3.50
CA ILE A 130 -3.46 -16.05 3.98
C ILE A 130 -4.94 -15.67 3.94
N THR A 131 -5.28 -14.52 4.54
CA THR A 131 -6.65 -13.99 4.54
C THR A 131 -7.16 -13.82 3.10
N PHE A 132 -6.31 -13.33 2.18
CA PHE A 132 -6.66 -13.18 0.77
C PHE A 132 -6.97 -14.50 0.09
N VAL A 133 -6.09 -15.50 0.20
CA VAL A 133 -6.28 -16.82 -0.42
C VAL A 133 -7.51 -17.52 0.17
N GLN A 134 -7.70 -17.46 1.50
CA GLN A 134 -8.89 -18.00 2.14
C GLN A 134 -10.17 -17.34 1.63
N ASN A 135 -10.18 -15.99 1.54
CA ASN A 135 -11.33 -15.26 1.00
C ASN A 135 -11.59 -15.60 -0.47
N LEU A 136 -10.55 -15.89 -1.26
CA LEU A 136 -10.65 -16.27 -2.66
C LEU A 136 -11.24 -17.68 -2.82
N VAL A 137 -10.84 -18.62 -1.97
CA VAL A 137 -11.41 -19.97 -1.91
C VAL A 137 -12.88 -19.92 -1.49
N ASP A 138 -13.21 -19.14 -0.45
CA ASP A 138 -14.60 -18.91 -0.04
C ASP A 138 -15.43 -18.31 -1.18
N HIS A 139 -14.82 -17.50 -2.05
CA HIS A 139 -15.46 -16.87 -3.20
C HIS A 139 -15.78 -17.83 -4.35
N PHE A 140 -15.17 -19.02 -4.38
CA PHE A 140 -15.55 -20.11 -5.28
C PHE A 140 -16.63 -21.03 -4.68
N GLY A 141 -17.05 -20.78 -3.45
CA GLY A 141 -18.18 -21.46 -2.81
C GLY A 141 -19.54 -20.94 -3.30
N ASP A 142 -20.56 -21.10 -2.47
CA ASP A 142 -21.94 -20.69 -2.78
C ASP A 142 -22.09 -19.15 -2.80
N ASP A 143 -22.59 -18.62 -3.93
CA ASP A 143 -22.87 -17.19 -4.14
C ASP A 143 -23.84 -16.60 -3.09
N THR A 144 -24.73 -17.43 -2.52
CA THR A 144 -25.66 -16.97 -1.47
C THR A 144 -24.94 -16.67 -0.16
N LEU A 145 -23.93 -17.47 0.20
CA LEU A 145 -23.13 -17.28 1.41
C LEU A 145 -22.18 -16.09 1.28
N ILE A 146 -21.69 -15.82 0.07
CA ILE A 146 -20.87 -14.65 -0.23
C ILE A 146 -21.62 -13.34 0.05
N ASN A 147 -22.92 -13.29 -0.27
CA ASN A 147 -23.74 -12.08 -0.08
C ASN A 147 -24.05 -11.77 1.40
N ILE A 148 -24.02 -12.77 2.28
CA ILE A 148 -24.31 -12.61 3.71
C ILE A 148 -23.05 -12.21 4.51
N ARG A 149 -21.86 -12.31 3.92
CA ARG A 149 -20.61 -11.97 4.60
C ARG A 149 -20.56 -10.49 4.97
N SER A 150 -20.12 -10.20 6.20
CA SER A 150 -19.81 -8.83 6.62
C SER A 150 -18.79 -8.21 5.66
N ARG A 151 -19.20 -7.16 4.95
CA ARG A 151 -18.30 -6.38 4.11
C ARG A 151 -17.47 -5.47 5.02
N ASN A 152 -16.26 -5.90 5.36
CA ASN A 152 -15.26 -5.03 5.97
C ASN A 152 -14.77 -4.01 4.93
N GLN A 153 -15.57 -2.99 4.67
CA GLN A 153 -15.14 -1.87 3.82
C GLN A 153 -14.23 -0.97 4.64
N ASN A 154 -12.92 -1.12 4.44
CA ASN A 154 -11.96 -0.14 4.92
C ASN A 154 -12.12 1.13 4.05
N ARG A 155 -12.99 2.04 4.48
CA ARG A 155 -13.17 3.37 3.87
C ARG A 155 -12.39 4.37 4.72
N PRO A 156 -11.10 4.57 4.44
CA PRO A 156 -10.34 5.58 5.15
C PRO A 156 -10.95 6.96 4.86
N PHE A 157 -10.88 7.85 5.86
CA PHE A 157 -11.25 9.24 5.67
C PHE A 157 -10.20 9.93 4.80
N THR A 158 -10.44 9.96 3.48
CA THR A 158 -9.50 10.52 2.49
C THR A 158 -9.09 11.96 2.82
N THR A 159 -10.03 12.77 3.31
CA THR A 159 -9.75 14.14 3.75
C THR A 159 -8.74 14.23 4.90
N ILE A 160 -8.76 13.28 5.83
CA ILE A 160 -7.78 13.23 6.94
C ILE A 160 -6.43 12.81 6.39
N VAL A 161 -6.39 11.82 5.50
CA VAL A 161 -5.16 11.35 4.85
C VAL A 161 -4.49 12.50 4.07
N ASP A 162 -5.28 13.30 3.35
CA ASP A 162 -4.77 14.44 2.60
C ASP A 162 -4.22 15.56 3.52
N LEU A 163 -4.92 15.85 4.63
CA LEU A 163 -4.45 16.80 5.64
C LEU A 163 -3.14 16.36 6.31
N GLU A 164 -3.03 15.07 6.63
CA GLU A 164 -1.80 14.49 7.19
C GLU A 164 -0.65 14.59 6.18
N LYS A 165 -0.92 14.30 4.90
CA LYS A 165 0.06 14.43 3.82
C LYS A 165 0.54 15.87 3.63
N GLU A 166 -0.37 16.85 3.70
CA GLU A 166 -0.01 18.26 3.61
C GLU A 166 0.88 18.71 4.79
N ALA A 167 0.56 18.28 6.01
CA ALA A 167 1.40 18.53 7.18
C ALA A 167 2.79 17.90 6.99
N GLN A 168 2.85 16.67 6.48
CA GLN A 168 4.09 15.94 6.26
C GLN A 168 5.01 16.64 5.24
N LYS A 169 4.45 17.18 4.15
CA LYS A 169 5.18 17.97 3.15
C LYS A 169 5.89 19.19 3.75
N LYS A 170 5.25 19.90 4.70
CA LYS A 170 5.83 21.10 5.35
C LYS A 170 7.10 20.79 6.15
N PHE A 171 7.22 19.57 6.67
CA PHE A 171 8.38 19.14 7.44
C PHE A 171 9.41 18.38 6.60
N GLU A 172 9.01 17.82 5.46
CA GLU A 172 9.88 17.07 4.56
C GLU A 172 11.09 17.91 4.12
N ASP A 173 10.88 19.16 3.69
CA ASP A 173 11.96 20.06 3.26
C ASP A 173 12.95 20.37 4.38
N LYS A 174 12.43 20.55 5.61
CA LYS A 174 13.26 20.82 6.79
C LYS A 174 14.07 19.59 7.18
N LEU A 175 13.46 18.42 7.12
CA LEU A 175 14.13 17.15 7.39
C LEU A 175 15.22 16.88 6.35
N LYS A 176 14.93 17.04 5.06
CA LYS A 176 15.91 16.89 3.97
C LYS A 176 17.13 17.79 4.16
N LYS A 177 16.93 19.06 4.52
CA LYS A 177 18.03 20.00 4.81
C LYS A 177 18.90 19.53 5.98
N LEU A 178 18.28 19.12 7.09
CA LEU A 178 19.03 18.63 8.25
C LEU A 178 19.73 17.31 8.00
N GLU A 179 19.12 16.41 7.22
CA GLU A 179 19.71 15.13 6.84
C GLU A 179 20.91 15.34 5.90
N ALA A 180 20.83 16.28 4.96
CA ALA A 180 21.97 16.69 4.12
C ALA A 180 23.13 17.26 4.96
N GLU A 181 22.85 18.19 5.86
CA GLU A 181 23.86 18.75 6.78
C GLU A 181 24.48 17.66 7.69
N GLN A 182 23.66 16.70 8.15
CA GLN A 182 24.15 15.57 8.93
C GLN A 182 25.10 14.69 8.10
N GLN A 183 24.76 14.42 6.83
CA GLN A 183 25.62 13.66 5.93
C GLN A 183 26.94 14.38 5.66
N GLU A 184 26.93 15.70 5.48
CA GLU A 184 28.15 16.51 5.33
C GLU A 184 29.06 16.41 6.56
N ILE A 185 28.49 16.47 7.77
CA ILE A 185 29.24 16.31 9.02
C ILE A 185 29.84 14.91 9.13
N LEU A 186 29.08 13.87 8.76
CA LEU A 186 29.59 12.49 8.73
C LEU A 186 30.74 12.33 7.73
N GLN A 187 30.63 12.92 6.55
CA GLN A 187 31.73 12.91 5.57
C GLN A 187 32.98 13.64 6.09
N GLN A 188 32.81 14.78 6.77
CA GLN A 188 33.93 15.49 7.39
C GLN A 188 34.59 14.64 8.48
N LYS A 189 33.79 13.97 9.32
CA LYS A 189 34.28 13.03 10.33
C LYS A 189 35.08 11.89 9.71
N THR A 190 34.55 11.22 8.68
CA THR A 190 35.25 10.13 7.99
C THR A 190 36.55 10.60 7.33
N LYS A 191 36.59 11.82 6.76
CA LYS A 191 37.82 12.40 6.19
C LYS A 191 38.89 12.67 7.24
N LEU A 192 38.49 13.11 8.43
CA LEU A 192 39.42 13.35 9.55
C LEU A 192 39.92 12.03 10.17
N GLU A 193 39.08 11.00 10.19
CA GLU A 193 39.45 9.66 10.66
C GLU A 193 40.38 8.94 9.65
N SER A 194 40.10 9.01 8.35
CA SER A 194 40.89 8.35 7.30
C SER A 194 42.24 9.01 7.03
N ALA A 195 42.39 10.32 7.29
CA ALA A 195 43.67 11.02 7.24
C ALA A 195 44.69 10.49 8.28
N GLY A 196 44.24 9.70 9.27
CA GLY A 196 45.08 9.11 10.32
C GLY A 196 45.61 7.70 10.04
N GLU A 197 45.18 7.01 8.98
CA GLU A 197 45.53 5.60 8.70
C GLU A 197 46.73 5.39 7.74
N GLY A 198 47.25 6.47 7.15
CA GLY A 198 48.41 6.42 6.24
C GLY A 198 49.75 6.41 6.97
N SER A 199 50.38 5.24 7.07
CA SER A 199 51.78 4.93 7.41
C SER A 199 52.65 6.04 8.05
N ASN A 200 53.14 5.72 9.25
CA ASN A 200 54.13 6.41 10.10
C ASN A 200 53.61 7.41 11.13
N GLN A 201 53.71 6.94 12.38
CA GLN A 201 53.92 7.72 13.59
C GLN A 201 52.67 8.28 14.28
N PHE A 202 52.21 7.49 15.25
CA PHE A 202 51.16 7.70 16.25
C PHE A 202 51.37 8.92 17.18
N THR A 203 51.91 10.04 16.72
CA THR A 203 52.11 11.21 17.58
C THR A 203 51.80 12.51 16.85
N LEU A 204 50.63 13.07 17.23
CA LEU A 204 50.14 14.44 17.10
C LEU A 204 49.32 14.79 15.85
N ARG A 205 48.07 15.21 16.14
CA ARG A 205 47.12 16.02 15.34
C ARG A 205 45.89 15.32 14.74
N ILE A 206 45.29 14.38 15.46
CA ILE A 206 43.83 14.47 15.57
C ILE A 206 43.61 15.43 16.74
N ASP A 207 43.26 16.69 16.47
CA ASP A 207 42.93 17.63 17.53
C ASP A 207 41.73 17.06 18.30
N PRO A 208 41.90 16.63 19.56
CA PRO A 208 40.81 16.03 20.33
C PRO A 208 39.66 17.02 20.54
N GLU A 209 39.96 18.31 20.44
CA GLU A 209 38.98 19.40 20.46
C GLU A 209 38.14 19.43 19.18
N ALA A 210 38.75 19.29 18.00
CA ALA A 210 38.03 19.25 16.72
C ALA A 210 37.09 18.03 16.60
N LEU A 211 37.51 16.86 17.08
CA LEU A 211 36.63 15.69 17.14
C LEU A 211 35.46 15.88 18.11
N LYS A 212 35.70 16.48 19.28
CA LYS A 212 34.64 16.78 20.25
C LYS A 212 33.63 17.78 19.68
N GLU A 213 34.10 18.79 18.96
CA GLU A 213 33.22 19.75 18.28
C GLU A 213 32.35 19.09 17.20
N ILE A 214 32.92 18.18 16.39
CA ILE A 214 32.18 17.45 15.36
C ILE A 214 31.15 16.50 15.99
N GLN A 215 31.51 15.79 17.06
CA GLN A 215 30.58 14.96 17.81
C GLN A 215 29.45 15.79 18.44
N ALA A 216 29.75 16.97 18.98
CA ALA A 216 28.74 17.89 19.51
C ALA A 216 27.78 18.36 18.40
N LYS A 217 28.32 18.76 17.24
CA LYS A 217 27.52 19.13 16.04
C LYS A 217 26.65 17.98 15.56
N GLU A 218 27.16 16.76 15.52
CA GLU A 218 26.41 15.56 15.14
C GLU A 218 25.24 15.31 16.12
N LEU A 219 25.51 15.38 17.43
CA LEU A 219 24.49 15.20 18.46
C LEU A 219 23.41 16.27 18.38
N ASP A 220 23.78 17.53 18.17
CA ASP A 220 22.81 18.62 18.04
C ASP A 220 21.96 18.50 16.78
N LYS A 221 22.53 18.05 15.66
CA LYS A 221 21.75 17.75 14.45
C LYS A 221 20.79 16.57 14.65
N ARG A 222 21.24 15.49 15.31
CA ARG A 222 20.37 14.37 15.69
C ARG A 222 19.22 14.81 16.59
N LYS A 223 19.47 15.72 17.55
CA LYS A 223 18.42 16.31 18.39
C LYS A 223 17.43 17.13 17.55
N GLN A 224 17.91 17.99 16.65
CA GLN A 224 17.06 18.80 15.77
C GLN A 224 16.15 17.91 14.90
N ILE A 225 16.69 16.84 14.29
CA ILE A 225 15.89 15.88 13.51
C ILE A 225 14.80 15.23 14.39
N ARG A 226 15.15 14.80 15.61
CA ARG A 226 14.18 14.20 16.54
C ARG A 226 13.10 15.18 16.97
N GLU A 227 13.46 16.44 17.19
CA GLU A 227 12.52 17.50 17.56
C GLU A 227 11.55 17.80 16.43
N ILE A 228 12.04 17.91 15.18
CA ILE A 228 11.18 18.08 14.00
C ILE A 228 10.23 16.89 13.83
N ARG A 229 10.72 15.65 13.96
CA ARG A 229 9.86 14.45 13.89
C ARG A 229 8.79 14.44 14.99
N LYS A 230 9.12 14.96 16.18
CA LYS A 230 8.16 15.13 17.28
C LYS A 230 7.12 16.19 16.94
N GLN A 231 7.53 17.33 16.38
CA GLN A 231 6.62 18.39 15.94
C GLN A 231 5.65 17.89 14.85
N LEU A 232 6.16 17.18 13.84
CA LEU A 232 5.36 16.56 12.80
C LEU A 232 4.27 15.65 13.39
N ARG A 233 4.65 14.74 14.31
CA ARG A 233 3.70 13.85 14.97
C ARG A 233 2.68 14.63 15.79
N SER A 234 3.13 15.64 16.53
CA SER A 234 2.25 16.50 17.33
C SER A 234 1.24 17.26 16.47
N GLU A 235 1.63 17.75 15.28
CA GLU A 235 0.70 18.44 14.38
C GLU A 235 -0.38 17.48 13.83
N ILE A 236 0.02 16.27 13.43
CA ILE A 236 -0.91 15.22 13.01
C ILE A 236 -1.90 14.89 14.14
N ASP A 237 -1.40 14.69 15.36
CA ASP A 237 -2.24 14.38 16.52
C ASP A 237 -3.20 15.53 16.84
N LEU A 238 -2.77 16.80 16.70
CA LEU A 238 -3.62 17.96 16.91
C LEU A 238 -4.73 18.09 15.85
N ILE A 239 -4.44 17.77 14.58
CA ILE A 239 -5.45 17.73 13.52
C ILE A 239 -6.52 16.70 13.87
N GLN A 240 -6.10 15.47 14.21
CA GLN A 240 -7.02 14.41 14.61
C GLN A 240 -7.81 14.77 15.87
N LEU A 241 -7.16 15.36 16.88
CA LEU A 241 -7.80 15.76 18.13
C LEU A 241 -8.85 16.84 17.89
N LYS A 242 -8.57 17.88 17.10
CA LYS A 242 -9.53 18.94 16.78
C LYS A 242 -10.79 18.38 16.12
N ILE A 243 -10.63 17.48 15.15
CA ILE A 243 -11.77 16.86 14.44
C ILE A 243 -12.56 15.95 15.40
N LYS A 244 -11.87 15.12 16.19
CA LYS A 244 -12.51 14.24 17.19
C LYS A 244 -13.28 15.04 18.23
N LEU A 245 -12.68 16.10 18.78
CA LEU A 245 -13.28 16.95 19.79
C LEU A 245 -14.47 17.73 19.25
N ALA A 246 -14.39 18.22 18.01
CA ALA A 246 -15.53 18.83 17.33
C ALA A 246 -16.69 17.85 17.17
N ASN A 247 -16.45 16.62 16.71
CA ASN A 247 -17.52 15.64 16.49
C ASN A 247 -18.13 15.09 17.80
N ILE A 248 -17.29 14.67 18.74
CA ILE A 248 -17.73 14.11 20.03
C ILE A 248 -18.38 15.18 20.91
N GLY A 249 -17.84 16.40 20.88
CA GLY A 249 -18.35 17.51 21.69
C GLY A 249 -19.66 18.09 21.17
N LEU A 250 -19.92 18.06 19.86
CA LEU A 250 -21.07 18.73 19.25
C LEU A 250 -22.42 18.15 19.73
N MET A 251 -22.55 16.82 19.79
CA MET A 251 -23.85 16.21 20.12
C MET A 251 -24.29 16.47 21.58
N PRO A 252 -23.44 16.26 22.62
CA PRO A 252 -23.77 16.65 23.99
C PRO A 252 -24.06 18.15 24.13
N MET A 253 -23.30 19.01 23.44
CA MET A 253 -23.51 20.47 23.51
C MET A 253 -24.88 20.87 22.97
N LEU A 254 -25.32 20.27 21.87
CA LEU A 254 -26.67 20.47 21.34
C LEU A 254 -27.75 20.03 22.33
N VAL A 255 -27.60 18.86 22.95
CA VAL A 255 -28.56 18.36 23.95
C VAL A 255 -28.66 19.30 25.15
N ILE A 256 -27.52 19.81 25.65
CA ILE A 256 -27.47 20.78 26.75
C ILE A 256 -28.18 22.08 26.34
N LEU A 257 -27.91 22.61 25.14
CA LEU A 257 -28.58 23.80 24.61
C LEU A 257 -30.10 23.62 24.49
N PHE A 258 -30.56 22.49 23.96
CA PHE A 258 -31.99 22.17 23.87
C PHE A 258 -32.64 22.02 25.25
N GLY A 259 -31.96 21.37 26.20
CA GLY A 259 -32.42 21.23 27.58
C GLY A 259 -32.58 22.58 28.28
N ILE A 260 -31.58 23.46 28.16
CA ILE A 260 -31.63 24.84 28.70
C ILE A 260 -32.75 25.63 28.03
N GLY A 261 -32.88 25.56 26.71
CA GLY A 261 -33.95 26.23 25.96
C GLY A 261 -35.35 25.77 26.40
N PHE A 262 -35.54 24.46 26.58
CA PHE A 262 -36.79 23.89 27.07
C PHE A 262 -37.10 24.35 28.51
N PHE A 263 -36.10 24.35 29.39
CA PHE A 263 -36.24 24.80 30.77
C PHE A 263 -36.65 26.28 30.86
N ILE A 264 -35.99 27.16 30.08
CA ILE A 264 -36.33 28.59 30.03
C ILE A 264 -37.76 28.78 29.50
N ARG A 265 -38.15 28.06 28.44
CA ARG A 265 -39.50 28.15 27.88
C ARG A 265 -40.57 27.69 28.86
N LYS A 266 -40.31 26.60 29.60
CA LYS A 266 -41.20 26.12 30.66
C LYS A 266 -41.35 27.17 31.76
N ARG A 267 -40.23 27.74 32.23
CA ARG A 267 -40.24 28.77 33.28
C ARG A 267 -41.03 30.02 32.88
N LYS A 268 -40.92 30.49 31.64
CA LYS A 268 -41.70 31.62 31.12
C LYS A 268 -43.21 31.34 31.06
N LYS A 269 -43.62 30.11 30.74
CA LYS A 269 -45.04 29.72 30.73
C LYS A 269 -45.64 29.58 32.13
N THR A 270 -44.85 29.13 33.11
CA THR A 270 -45.31 29.00 34.50
C THR A 270 -45.31 30.33 35.26
N ALA A 271 -44.51 31.32 34.84
CA ALA A 271 -44.52 32.67 35.41
C ALA A 271 -45.60 33.59 34.81
N ALA A 272 -46.31 33.14 33.77
CA ALA A 272 -47.39 33.88 33.11
C ALA A 272 -48.80 33.36 33.48
N VAL A 273 -48.89 32.50 34.50
CA VAL A 273 -50.11 32.05 35.20
C VAL A 273 -49.97 32.52 36.63
#